data_AF-S8DMW6-F1
#
_entry.id   AF-S8DMW6-F1
#
_cell.length_a   1.000
_cell.length_b   1.000
_cell.length_c   1.000
_cell.angle_alpha   90.00
_cell.angle_beta   90.00
_cell.angle_gamma   90.00
#
_symmetry.space_group_name_H-M   'P 1'
#
loop_
_entity.id
_entity.type
_entity.pdbx_description
1 polymer ?
#
loop_
_entity_poly.entity_id
_entity_poly.type
_entity_poly.pdbx_seq_one_letter_code
_entity_poly.pdbx_strand_id
1 'polypeptide(L)'
;RGKTWFCSHCSYHTQREGDMPRHMNTHTANDKFVCCGVPVGDVLGYTGEIRDFEGQAMAGGCSKSFGRKDSFLRHLRVREGQCIRPTYLTSESS
;
A
#
# COMPACT_ATOMS: atom_id res chain seq x y z
N ARG A 1 29.64 -1.37 -19.39
CA ARG A 1 29.86 -0.96 -17.97
C ARG A 1 28.57 -0.30 -17.50
N GLY A 2 27.84 -0.91 -16.55
CA GLY A 2 26.60 -0.35 -16.01
C GLY A 2 26.89 0.79 -15.03
N LYS A 3 26.08 1.85 -15.06
CA LYS A 3 26.13 2.94 -14.08
C LYS A 3 25.51 2.43 -12.77
N THR A 4 26.26 2.49 -11.69
CA THR A 4 25.74 2.19 -10.34
C THR A 4 25.29 3.48 -9.69
N TRP A 5 24.11 3.45 -9.09
CA TRP A 5 23.51 4.54 -8.34
C TRP A 5 23.68 4.24 -6.86
N PHE A 6 24.22 5.19 -6.10
CA PHE A 6 24.41 5.10 -4.65
C PHE A 6 23.44 6.03 -3.93
N CYS A 7 22.85 5.55 -2.84
CA CYS A 7 22.02 6.39 -1.99
C CYS A 7 22.89 7.38 -1.20
N SER A 8 22.42 8.61 -1.04
CA SER A 8 23.08 9.65 -0.24
C SER A 8 22.86 9.53 1.26
N HIS A 9 21.89 8.72 1.70
CA HIS A 9 21.48 8.62 3.10
C HIS A 9 21.81 7.26 3.76
N CYS A 10 22.19 6.25 2.97
CA CYS A 10 22.58 4.94 3.49
C CYS A 10 23.47 4.19 2.48
N SER A 11 23.94 3.00 2.86
CA SER A 11 24.83 2.16 2.03
C SER A 11 24.13 1.42 0.87
N TYR A 12 22.85 1.69 0.61
CA TYR A 12 22.11 1.06 -0.48
C TYR A 12 22.62 1.55 -1.85
N HIS A 13 22.71 0.63 -2.81
CA HIS A 13 23.08 0.92 -4.19
C HIS A 13 22.36 -0.01 -5.17
N THR A 14 22.17 0.44 -6.40
CA THR A 14 21.49 -0.32 -7.46
C THR A 14 22.07 0.01 -8.84
N GLN A 15 22.02 -0.96 -9.75
CA GLN A 15 22.40 -0.77 -11.16
C GLN A 15 21.21 -0.39 -12.05
N ARG A 16 19.99 -0.37 -11.49
CA ARG A 16 18.76 -0.01 -12.22
C ARG A 16 18.38 1.41 -11.88
N GLU A 17 18.31 2.27 -12.88
CA GLU A 17 18.00 3.70 -12.71
C GLU A 17 16.66 3.91 -11.97
N GLY A 18 15.62 3.14 -12.32
CA GLY A 18 14.30 3.24 -11.68
C GLY A 18 14.21 2.72 -10.24
N ASP A 19 15.24 2.04 -9.71
CA ASP A 19 15.24 1.56 -8.32
C ASP A 19 15.69 2.65 -7.34
N MET A 20 16.56 3.59 -7.76
CA MET A 20 17.09 4.61 -6.87
C MET A 20 16.02 5.63 -6.41
N PRO A 21 15.21 6.25 -7.29
CA PRO A 21 14.12 7.11 -6.85
C PRO A 21 13.13 6.38 -5.94
N ARG A 22 12.90 5.08 -6.20
CA ARG A 22 12.03 4.24 -5.38
C ARG A 22 12.61 3.97 -3.99
N HIS A 23 13.91 3.76 -3.90
CA HIS A 23 14.60 3.62 -2.64
C HIS A 23 14.55 4.93 -1.83
N MET A 24 14.70 6.09 -2.47
CA MET A 24 14.62 7.38 -1.77
C MET A 24 13.29 7.59 -1.02
N ASN A 25 12.18 7.00 -1.51
CA ASN A 25 10.90 7.02 -0.80
C ASN A 25 10.93 6.32 0.58
N THR A 26 11.91 5.44 0.85
CA THR A 26 12.05 4.81 2.18
C THR A 26 12.69 5.74 3.19
N HIS A 27 13.44 6.76 2.73
CA HIS A 27 13.99 7.80 3.61
C HIS A 27 12.97 8.88 3.94
N THR A 28 12.05 9.15 3.02
CA THR A 28 10.95 10.11 3.19
C THR A 28 9.65 9.45 3.65
N ALA A 29 9.71 8.24 4.21
CA ALA A 29 8.57 7.37 4.52
C ALA A 29 7.41 8.13 5.16
N ASN A 30 6.49 8.60 4.31
CA ASN A 30 5.14 8.92 4.69
C ASN A 30 4.39 7.61 4.42
N ASP A 31 3.88 6.95 5.45
CA ASP A 31 3.11 5.72 5.30
C ASP A 31 1.78 6.05 4.60
N LYS A 32 1.82 6.20 3.27
CA LYS A 32 0.70 6.74 2.48
C LYS A 32 -0.43 5.74 2.29
N PHE A 33 -0.19 4.44 2.49
CA PHE A 33 -1.15 3.39 2.18
C PHE A 33 -1.38 2.49 3.38
N VAL A 34 -2.54 2.63 4.02
CA VAL A 34 -2.95 1.77 5.14
C VAL A 34 -4.06 0.83 4.68
N CYS A 35 -3.97 -0.44 5.05
CA CYS A 35 -5.04 -1.41 4.84
C CYS A 35 -6.17 -1.19 5.87
N CYS A 36 -6.91 -0.10 5.73
CA CYS A 36 -8.07 0.21 6.58
C CYS A 36 -9.34 -0.55 6.19
N GLY A 37 -9.39 -1.14 4.99
CA GLY A 37 -10.58 -1.81 4.46
C GLY A 37 -11.43 -0.84 3.65
N VAL A 38 -12.73 -1.09 3.57
CA VAL A 38 -13.70 -0.21 2.90
C VAL A 38 -14.88 0.10 3.82
N PRO A 39 -15.56 1.25 3.68
CA PRO A 39 -16.73 1.55 4.48
C PRO A 39 -17.75 0.41 4.41
N VAL A 40 -18.30 -0.01 5.55
CA VAL A 40 -19.28 -1.13 5.60
C VAL A 40 -20.49 -0.84 4.72
N GLY A 41 -20.89 0.43 4.57
CA GLY A 41 -21.97 0.84 3.68
C GLY A 41 -21.73 0.57 2.19
N ASP A 42 -20.47 0.45 1.77
CA ASP A 42 -20.09 0.20 0.37
C ASP A 42 -20.04 -1.30 0.02
N VAL A 43 -20.14 -2.18 1.01
CA VAL A 43 -20.07 -3.64 0.85
C VAL A 43 -21.30 -4.34 1.40
N LEU A 44 -22.30 -4.51 0.54
CA LEU A 44 -23.54 -5.21 0.89
C LEU A 44 -23.27 -6.68 1.23
N GLY A 45 -23.83 -7.14 2.35
CA GLY A 45 -23.77 -8.54 2.76
C GLY A 45 -22.39 -9.00 3.25
N TYR A 46 -21.48 -8.07 3.60
CA TYR A 46 -20.23 -8.45 4.23
C TYR A 46 -20.47 -9.03 5.64
N THR A 47 -20.11 -10.30 5.83
CA THR A 47 -20.26 -11.03 7.10
C THR A 47 -18.93 -11.22 7.84
N GLY A 48 -17.86 -10.56 7.39
CA GLY A 48 -16.53 -10.67 7.99
C GLY A 48 -16.30 -9.69 9.13
N GLU A 49 -15.04 -9.55 9.54
CA GLU A 49 -14.66 -8.66 10.63
C GLU A 49 -14.82 -7.18 10.23
N ILE A 50 -15.51 -6.43 11.10
CA ILE A 50 -15.67 -4.98 11.02
C ILE A 50 -14.74 -4.34 12.04
N ARG A 51 -14.03 -3.28 11.63
CA ARG A 51 -13.11 -2.52 12.46
C ARG A 51 -13.43 -1.03 12.40
N ASP A 52 -13.10 -0.30 13.45
CA ASP A 52 -13.07 1.16 13.40
C ASP A 52 -11.75 1.63 12.78
N PHE A 53 -11.83 2.59 11.86
CA PHE A 53 -10.69 3.35 11.37
C PHE A 53 -11.12 4.81 11.18
N GLU A 54 -10.46 5.72 11.90
CA GLU A 54 -10.77 7.16 11.88
C GLU A 54 -12.24 7.47 12.19
N GLY A 55 -12.88 6.69 13.07
CA GLY A 55 -14.29 6.87 13.44
C GLY A 55 -15.29 6.34 12.40
N GLN A 56 -14.81 5.61 11.39
CA GLN A 56 -15.65 4.94 10.39
C GLN A 56 -15.59 3.42 10.56
N ALA A 57 -16.74 2.77 10.45
CA ALA A 57 -16.82 1.32 10.41
C ALA A 57 -16.36 0.80 9.05
N MET A 58 -15.27 0.04 9.05
CA MET A 58 -14.62 -0.51 7.88
C MET A 58 -14.70 -2.03 7.86
N ALA A 59 -14.95 -2.58 6.69
CA ALA A 59 -14.95 -4.00 6.38
C ALA A 59 -13.62 -4.42 5.72
N GLY A 60 -13.06 -5.55 6.15
CA GLY A 60 -11.92 -6.18 5.49
C GLY A 60 -10.65 -5.34 5.50
N GLY A 61 -10.22 -4.87 6.67
CA GLY A 61 -8.97 -4.14 6.88
C GLY A 61 -8.06 -4.85 7.89
N CYS A 62 -6.74 -4.72 7.76
CA CYS A 62 -5.76 -5.29 8.71
C CYS A 62 -4.86 -4.26 9.40
N SER A 63 -5.10 -2.96 9.15
CA SER A 63 -4.37 -1.82 9.71
C SER A 63 -2.86 -1.78 9.40
N LYS A 64 -2.39 -2.61 8.46
CA LYS A 64 -0.99 -2.63 8.05
C LYS A 64 -0.69 -1.43 7.15
N SER A 65 0.38 -0.70 7.45
CA SER A 65 0.89 0.39 6.63
C SER A 65 1.90 -0.08 5.59
N PHE A 66 1.93 0.62 4.47
CA PHE A 66 2.84 0.39 3.37
C PHE A 66 3.33 1.73 2.83
N GLY A 67 4.65 1.91 2.76
CA GLY A 67 5.25 3.07 2.10
C GLY A 67 5.14 3.05 0.57
N ARG A 68 4.54 2.00 -0.03
CA ARG A 68 4.48 1.80 -1.49
C ARG A 68 3.14 1.21 -1.96
N LYS A 69 2.58 1.80 -3.03
CA LYS A 69 1.31 1.38 -3.65
C LYS A 69 1.36 -0.05 -4.18
N ASP A 70 2.44 -0.43 -4.87
CA ASP A 70 2.56 -1.77 -5.45
C ASP A 70 2.67 -2.87 -4.39
N SER A 71 3.39 -2.58 -3.29
CA SER A 71 3.42 -3.45 -2.10
C SER A 71 2.04 -3.59 -1.45
N PHE A 72 1.29 -2.50 -1.35
CA PHE A 72 -0.07 -2.52 -0.81
C PHE A 72 -1.05 -3.29 -1.72
N LEU A 73 -1.03 -3.05 -3.03
CA LEU A 73 -1.87 -3.78 -3.99
C LEU A 73 -1.54 -5.28 -3.99
N ARG A 74 -0.26 -5.65 -3.88
CA ARG A 74 0.15 -7.05 -3.74
C ARG A 74 -0.37 -7.65 -2.43
N HIS A 75 -0.32 -6.90 -1.33
CA HIS A 75 -0.89 -7.34 -0.06
C HIS A 75 -2.39 -7.65 -0.17
N LEU A 76 -3.18 -6.78 -0.80
CA LEU A 76 -4.61 -6.99 -1.02
C LEU A 76 -4.90 -8.22 -1.90
N ARG A 77 -4.08 -8.47 -2.93
CA ARG A 77 -4.19 -9.67 -3.77
C ARG A 77 -3.91 -10.96 -3.01
N VAL A 78 -2.91 -10.98 -2.14
CA VAL A 78 -2.55 -12.19 -1.37
C VAL A 78 -3.54 -12.47 -0.24
N ARG A 79 -4.20 -11.43 0.28
CA ARG A 79 -5.23 -11.53 1.31
C ARG A 79 -6.64 -11.43 0.73
N GLU A 80 -6.85 -11.96 -0.46
CA GLU A 80 -8.17 -12.02 -1.10
C GLU A 80 -9.19 -12.67 -0.16
N GLY A 81 -10.32 -12.01 0.06
CA GLY A 81 -11.36 -12.42 1.01
C GLY A 81 -11.17 -11.98 2.47
N GLN A 82 -9.95 -11.62 2.89
CA GLN A 82 -9.68 -11.09 4.25
C GLN A 82 -9.48 -9.57 4.25
N CYS A 83 -8.86 -9.04 3.19
CA CYS A 83 -8.66 -7.61 3.02
C CYS A 83 -9.37 -7.16 1.75
N ILE A 84 -10.32 -6.24 1.88
CA ILE A 84 -11.10 -5.72 0.76
C ILE A 84 -10.32 -4.58 0.12
N ARG A 85 -10.24 -4.60 -1.21
CA ARG A 85 -9.59 -3.55 -1.99
C ARG A 85 -10.50 -2.33 -2.11
N PRO A 86 -10.08 -1.15 -1.65
CA PRO A 86 -10.83 0.08 -1.87
C PRO A 86 -10.96 0.45 -3.33
N THR A 87 -12.14 0.96 -3.71
CA THR A 87 -12.47 1.40 -5.06
C THR A 87 -11.69 2.66 -5.48
N TYR A 88 -11.34 3.56 -4.56
CA TYR A 88 -10.50 4.73 -4.87
C TYR A 88 -9.05 4.37 -5.29
N LEU A 89 -8.63 3.12 -5.16
CA LEU A 89 -7.35 2.64 -5.70
C LEU A 89 -7.46 2.16 -7.14
N THR A 90 -8.68 2.00 -7.67
CA THR A 90 -8.92 1.58 -9.05
C THR A 90 -8.94 2.74 -10.04
N SER A 91 -8.95 4.00 -9.56
CA SER A 91 -8.93 5.21 -10.39
C SER A 91 -7.56 5.62 -10.91
N GLU A 92 -6.64 4.66 -11.11
CA GLU A 92 -5.52 4.86 -12.04
C GLU A 92 -5.81 4.14 -13.35
N SER A 93 -6.62 4.79 -14.17
CA SER A 93 -6.79 4.48 -15.58
C SER A 93 -6.64 5.77 -16.39
N SER A 94 -5.39 6.13 -16.70
CA SER A 94 -4.88 6.71 -17.96
C SER A 94 -3.51 7.34 -17.72
#